data_AF-A0A0F9V4J4-F1
#
_entry.id   AF-A0A0F9V4J4-F1
#
_cell.length_a   1.000
_cell.length_b   1.000
_cell.length_c   1.000
_cell.angle_alpha   90.00
_cell.angle_beta   90.00
_cell.angle_gamma   90.00
#
_symmetry.space_group_name_H-M   'P 1'
#
loop_
_entity.id
_entity.type
_entity.pdbx_description
1 polymer ?
#
loop_
_entity_poly.entity_id
_entity_poly.type
_entity_poly.pdbx_seq_one_letter_code
_entity_poly.pdbx_strand_id
1 'polypeptide(L)'
;MNKIPKLGKDCEQHLYSEYFGCRCTSNEHLVLFTLDAYDPQYVEFCVSVKMNQYHGFFAKLWVAVKYLFGRKCKDAVDHWDTVMLKIEDVDRLIEMLQKYKRLSEE
;
A
#
# COMPACT_ATOMS: atom_id res chain seq x y z
N MET A 1 21.84 1.21 2.95
CA MET A 1 20.89 2.26 3.36
C MET A 1 20.50 3.05 2.12
N ASN A 2 19.40 2.69 1.46
CA ASN A 2 18.94 3.40 0.26
C ASN A 2 18.19 4.66 0.71
N LYS A 3 18.69 5.82 0.28
CA LYS A 3 18.02 7.11 0.50
C LYS A 3 16.75 7.15 -0.34
N ILE A 4 15.62 7.26 0.34
CA ILE A 4 14.31 7.50 -0.29
C ILE A 4 14.38 8.87 -0.98
N PRO A 5 13.94 9.00 -2.25
CA PRO A 5 13.94 10.28 -2.95
C PRO A 5 13.01 11.25 -2.21
N LYS A 6 13.56 12.39 -1.78
CA LYS A 6 12.79 13.45 -1.14
C LYS A 6 11.91 14.12 -2.19
N LEU A 7 10.58 13.98 -2.06
CA LEU A 7 9.64 14.83 -2.79
C LEU A 7 9.82 16.28 -2.34
N GLY A 8 9.61 17.22 -3.27
CA GLY A 8 9.88 18.65 -3.07
C GLY A 8 9.12 19.27 -1.91
N LYS A 9 9.76 20.25 -1.25
CA LYS A 9 9.36 20.89 0.01
C LYS A 9 7.98 21.56 0.01
N ASP A 10 7.37 21.77 -1.15
CA ASP A 10 6.11 22.50 -1.29
C ASP A 10 4.90 21.55 -1.24
N CYS A 11 5.10 20.24 -1.50
CA CYS A 11 4.08 19.19 -1.39
C CYS A 11 4.14 18.45 -0.04
N GLU A 12 5.20 18.68 0.74
CA GLU A 12 5.54 17.91 1.96
C GLU A 12 4.63 18.22 3.15
N GLN A 13 3.84 19.30 3.10
CA GLN A 13 3.01 19.76 4.23
C GLN A 13 1.61 19.13 4.26
N HIS A 14 1.15 18.56 3.15
CA HIS A 14 -0.20 18.00 2.99
C HIS A 14 -0.20 16.47 2.78
N LEU A 15 0.94 15.89 2.43
CA LEU A 15 1.11 14.47 2.19
C LEU A 15 1.93 13.83 3.31
N TYR A 16 1.32 12.95 4.10
CA TYR A 16 1.99 12.23 5.18
C TYR A 16 1.99 10.74 4.90
N SER A 17 3.18 10.16 4.72
CA SER A 17 3.33 8.75 4.33
C SER A 17 4.18 7.97 5.31
N GLU A 18 3.72 6.76 5.66
CA GLU A 18 4.46 5.82 6.48
C GLU A 18 4.46 4.39 5.90
N TYR A 19 5.61 3.73 6.04
CA TYR A 19 5.78 2.34 5.66
C TYR A 19 5.66 1.41 6.87
N PHE A 20 4.98 0.29 6.64
CA PHE A 20 4.79 -0.77 7.61
C PHE A 20 5.25 -2.09 7.00
N GLY A 21 6.24 -2.69 7.65
CA GLY A 21 6.80 -3.98 7.24
C GLY A 21 6.09 -5.13 7.93
N CYS A 22 5.82 -6.20 7.20
CA CYS A 22 5.22 -7.39 7.76
C CYS A 22 6.11 -8.04 8.82
N ARG A 23 5.48 -8.64 9.83
CA ARG A 23 6.15 -9.47 10.84
C ARG A 23 6.86 -10.69 10.23
N CYS A 24 6.46 -11.17 9.05
CA CYS A 24 7.04 -12.37 8.43
C CYS A 24 8.48 -12.20 7.92
N THR A 25 9.10 -11.03 8.08
CA THR A 25 10.47 -10.68 7.64
C THR A 25 10.69 -10.66 6.12
N SER A 26 9.64 -10.90 5.31
CA SER A 26 9.71 -10.73 3.86
C SER A 26 9.71 -9.24 3.50
N ASN A 27 10.69 -8.82 2.70
CA ASN A 27 10.77 -7.46 2.14
C ASN A 27 9.70 -7.18 1.05
N GLU A 28 8.86 -8.17 0.76
CA GLU A 28 7.81 -8.13 -0.24
C GLU A 28 6.47 -7.70 0.37
N HIS A 29 6.24 -8.05 1.64
CA HIS A 29 5.04 -7.67 2.38
C HIS A 29 5.24 -6.29 3.04
N LEU A 30 5.17 -5.25 2.21
CA LEU A 30 5.24 -3.85 2.61
C LEU A 30 3.94 -3.14 2.25
N VAL A 31 3.36 -2.45 3.23
CA VAL A 31 2.26 -1.50 3.02
C VAL A 31 2.77 -0.09 3.24
N LEU A 32 2.33 0.80 2.36
CA LEU A 32 2.48 2.24 2.48
C LEU A 32 1.11 2.83 2.78
N PHE A 33 0.99 3.50 3.92
CA PHE A 33 -0.16 4.34 4.24
C PHE A 33 0.19 5.77 3.87
N THR A 34 -0.72 6.43 3.17
CA THR A 34 -0.58 7.83 2.78
C THR A 34 -1.84 8.57 3.17
N LEU A 35 -1.68 9.59 3.98
CA LEU A 35 -2.69 10.60 4.24
C LEU A 35 -2.45 11.74 3.24
N ASP A 36 -3.41 11.97 2.37
CA ASP A 36 -3.43 13.10 1.46
C ASP A 36 -4.46 14.12 1.95
N ALA A 37 -3.97 15.27 2.40
CA ALA A 37 -4.76 16.41 2.85
C ALA A 37 -4.50 17.63 1.97
N TYR A 38 -4.23 17.42 0.67
CA TYR A 38 -4.01 18.49 -0.29
C TYR A 38 -5.25 19.38 -0.46
N ASP A 39 -6.44 18.77 -0.50
CA ASP A 39 -7.70 19.48 -0.47
C ASP A 39 -8.36 19.32 0.92
N PRO A 40 -8.57 20.42 1.67
CA PRO A 40 -9.26 20.37 2.97
C PRO A 40 -10.66 19.77 2.89
N GLN A 41 -11.35 19.87 1.75
CA GLN A 41 -12.69 19.28 1.57
C GLN A 41 -12.66 17.79 1.24
N TYR A 42 -11.51 17.27 0.80
CA TYR A 42 -11.33 15.90 0.34
C TYR A 42 -10.04 15.31 0.88
N VAL A 43 -10.06 14.95 2.16
CA VAL A 43 -8.97 14.24 2.82
C VAL A 43 -9.08 12.75 2.51
N GLU A 44 -8.00 12.16 1.97
CA GLU A 44 -7.95 10.75 1.59
C GLU A 44 -6.94 9.97 2.45
N PHE A 45 -7.33 8.76 2.84
CA PHE A 45 -6.45 7.80 3.51
C PHE A 45 -6.20 6.60 2.60
N CYS A 46 -5.06 6.61 1.95
CA CYS A 46 -4.66 5.67 0.92
C CYS A 46 -3.82 4.53 1.49
N VAL A 47 -4.15 3.29 1.10
CA VAL A 47 -3.40 2.09 1.46
C VAL A 47 -2.83 1.47 0.19
N SER A 48 -1.51 1.48 0.08
CA SER A 48 -0.79 0.93 -1.07
C SER A 48 0.00 -0.31 -0.67
N VAL A 49 -0.27 -1.43 -1.33
CA VAL A 49 0.49 -2.68 -1.13
C VAL A 49 1.53 -2.82 -2.23
N LYS A 50 2.77 -3.14 -1.87
CA LYS A 50 3.84 -3.37 -2.84
C LYS A 50 3.56 -4.67 -3.61
N MET A 51 3.05 -4.54 -4.83
CA MET A 51 2.90 -5.69 -5.73
C MET A 51 4.26 -6.22 -6.18
N ASN A 52 4.47 -7.51 -5.95
CA ASN A 52 5.70 -8.15 -6.29
C ASN A 52 5.71 -8.59 -7.77
N GLN A 53 6.78 -8.30 -8.51
CA GLN A 53 6.91 -8.71 -9.92
C GLN A 53 7.51 -10.12 -10.06
N TYR A 54 7.02 -11.09 -9.28
CA TYR A 54 7.60 -12.45 -9.19
C TYR A 54 7.64 -13.21 -10.52
N HIS A 55 6.86 -12.80 -11.52
CA HIS A 55 6.79 -13.48 -12.81
C HIS A 55 7.65 -12.80 -13.89
N GLY A 56 8.56 -13.57 -14.49
CA GLY A 56 9.23 -13.20 -15.73
C GLY A 56 8.24 -12.98 -16.88
N PHE A 57 8.69 -12.33 -17.96
CA PHE A 57 7.85 -11.95 -19.11
C PHE A 57 7.00 -13.11 -19.64
N PHE A 58 7.60 -14.29 -19.84
CA PHE A 58 6.89 -15.48 -20.34
C PHE A 58 5.86 -16.04 -19.37
N ALA A 59 6.12 -15.97 -18.06
CA ALA A 59 5.15 -16.39 -17.05
C ALA A 59 3.95 -15.43 -17.01
N LYS A 60 4.18 -14.12 -17.13
CA LYS A 60 3.12 -13.10 -17.26
C LYS A 60 2.30 -13.31 -18.54
N LEU A 61 2.97 -13.55 -19.66
CA LEU A 61 2.31 -13.83 -20.94
C LEU A 61 1.45 -15.09 -20.86
N TRP A 62 1.94 -16.15 -20.22
CA TRP A 62 1.19 -17.39 -20.03
C TRP A 62 -0.05 -17.21 -19.16
N VAL A 63 0.04 -16.41 -18.09
CA VAL A 63 -1.12 -16.04 -17.27
C VAL A 63 -2.12 -15.23 -18.10
N ALA A 64 -1.68 -14.21 -18.85
CA ALA A 64 -2.54 -13.40 -19.71
C ALA A 64 -3.25 -14.24 -20.79
N VAL A 65 -2.53 -15.18 -21.41
CA VAL A 65 -3.09 -16.17 -22.35
C VAL A 65 -4.17 -17.00 -21.66
N LYS A 66 -3.92 -17.54 -20.47
CA LYS A 66 -4.93 -18.29 -19.70
C LYS A 66 -6.19 -17.46 -19.38
N TYR A 67 -6.03 -16.16 -19.14
CA TYR A 67 -7.15 -15.22 -18.95
C TYR A 67 -7.98 -15.07 -20.23
N LEU A 68 -7.34 -14.87 -21.38
CA LEU A 68 -8.02 -14.73 -22.68
C LEU A 68 -8.77 -16.00 -23.10
N PHE A 69 -8.22 -17.17 -22.80
CA PHE A 69 -8.86 -18.46 -23.10
C PHE A 69 -9.89 -18.89 -22.05
N GLY A 70 -10.33 -17.98 -21.19
CA GLY A 70 -11.53 -18.18 -20.37
C GLY A 70 -11.38 -19.23 -19.27
N ARG A 71 -10.16 -19.50 -18.78
CA ARG A 71 -10.01 -20.16 -17.47
C ARG A 71 -10.57 -19.22 -16.41
N LYS A 72 -11.87 -19.35 -16.16
CA LYS A 72 -12.48 -18.85 -14.92
C LYS A 72 -11.80 -19.62 -13.80
N CYS A 73 -11.06 -18.92 -12.95
CA CYS A 73 -10.65 -19.48 -11.68
C CYS A 73 -11.94 -19.96 -11.00
N LYS A 74 -12.12 -21.29 -10.89
CA LYS A 74 -13.27 -21.87 -10.17
C LYS A 74 -13.29 -21.41 -8.72
N ASP A 75 -12.12 -21.00 -8.23
CA ASP A 75 -11.87 -20.39 -6.94
C ASP A 75 -11.33 -18.97 -7.17
N ALA A 76 -12.12 -18.08 -7.78
CA ALA A 76 -11.82 -16.64 -7.85
C ALA A 76 -11.90 -15.97 -6.46
N VAL A 77 -11.34 -16.63 -5.44
CA VAL A 77 -10.94 -16.01 -4.19
C VAL A 77 -9.60 -15.37 -4.51
N ASP A 78 -9.71 -14.18 -5.11
CA ASP A 78 -8.77 -13.08 -5.11
C ASP A 78 -7.40 -13.39 -4.50
N HIS A 79 -6.35 -13.12 -5.29
CA HIS A 79 -4.97 -13.11 -4.81
C HIS A 79 -4.78 -11.93 -3.85
N TRP A 80 -5.31 -12.06 -2.63
CA TRP A 80 -5.12 -11.11 -1.55
C TRP A 80 -3.71 -11.27 -1.01
N ASP A 81 -2.97 -10.17 -1.01
CA ASP A 81 -1.75 -10.08 -0.23
C ASP A 81 -2.11 -9.61 1.19
N THR A 82 -1.42 -10.13 2.19
CA THR A 82 -1.71 -9.84 3.61
C THR A 82 -0.44 -9.43 4.33
N VAL A 83 -0.52 -8.31 5.04
CA VAL A 83 0.56 -7.84 5.91
C VAL A 83 0.17 -8.04 7.37
N MET A 84 0.98 -8.83 8.07
CA MET A 84 0.88 -8.97 9.52
C MET A 84 1.55 -7.76 10.16
N LEU A 85 0.73 -6.83 10.67
CA LEU A 85 1.21 -5.64 11.37
C LEU A 85 1.99 -6.06 12.63
N LYS A 86 3.13 -5.41 12.84
CA LYS A 86 3.94 -5.57 14.03
C LYS A 86 3.31 -4.79 15.19
N ILE A 87 3.38 -5.35 16.40
CA ILE A 87 2.78 -4.68 17.57
C ILE A 87 3.48 -3.35 17.86
N GLU A 88 4.78 -3.27 17.56
CA GLU A 88 5.62 -2.08 17.72
C GLU A 88 5.20 -0.94 16.79
N ASP A 89 4.51 -1.24 15.69
CA ASP A 89 4.06 -0.24 14.72
C ASP A 89 2.58 0.16 14.93
N VAL A 90 1.87 -0.46 15.90
CA VAL A 90 0.43 -0.18 16.12
C VAL A 90 0.18 1.26 16.53
N ASP A 91 1.00 1.81 17.45
CA ASP A 91 0.82 3.18 17.93
C ASP A 91 0.98 4.21 16.79
N ARG A 92 1.93 3.95 15.87
CA ARG A 92 2.14 4.79 14.67
C ARG A 92 0.92 4.76 13.74
N LEU A 93 0.34 3.57 13.52
CA LEU A 93 -0.86 3.45 12.71
C LEU A 93 -2.05 4.15 13.36
N ILE A 94 -2.21 4.04 14.69
CA ILE A 94 -3.24 4.76 15.44
C ILE A 94 -3.08 6.27 15.28
N GLU A 95 -1.86 6.80 15.41
CA GLU A 95 -1.58 8.23 15.25
C GLU A 95 -1.99 8.73 13.86
N MET A 96 -1.64 7.98 12.81
CA MET A 96 -2.08 8.28 11.44
C MET A 96 -3.60 8.32 11.29
N LEU A 97 -4.30 7.33 11.84
CA LEU A 97 -5.76 7.24 11.76
C LEU A 97 -6.45 8.34 12.58
N GLN A 98 -5.90 8.71 13.73
CA GLN A 98 -6.39 9.83 14.53
C GLN A 98 -6.22 11.16 13.80
N LYS A 99 -5.09 11.35 13.11
CA LYS A 99 -4.84 12.52 12.28
C LYS A 99 -5.82 12.59 11.11
N TYR A 100 -6.03 11.49 10.40
CA TYR A 100 -7.04 11.38 9.33
C TYR A 100 -8.42 11.78 9.83
N LYS A 101 -8.89 11.15 10.92
CA LYS A 101 -10.20 11.42 11.50
C LYS A 101 -10.40 12.89 11.85
N ARG A 102 -9.41 13.52 12.46
CA ARG A 102 -9.46 14.95 12.83
C ARG A 102 -9.64 15.84 11.61
N LEU A 103 -8.85 15.59 10.56
CA LEU A 103 -8.90 16.39 9.34
C LEU A 103 -10.18 16.16 8.52
N SER A 104 -10.83 15.00 8.65
CA SER A 104 -12.10 14.72 7.98
C SER A 104 -13.34 15.28 8.70
N GLU A 105 -13.18 15.70 9.96
CA GLU A 105 -14.26 16.28 10.78
C GLU A 105 -14.21 17.83 10.84
N GLU A 106 -13.17 18.45 10.28
CA GLU A 106 -12.98 19.91 10.13
C GLU A 106 -13.65 20.44 8.85
#